data_AF-A0A183CJQ3-F1
#
_entry.id   AF-A0A183CJQ3-F1
#
_cell.length_a   1.000
_cell.length_b   1.000
_cell.length_c   1.000
_cell.angle_alpha   90.00
_cell.angle_beta   90.00
_cell.angle_gamma   90.00
#
_symmetry.space_group_name_H-M   'P 1'
#
loop_
_entity.id
_entity.type
_entity.pdbx_description
1 polymer ?
#
loop_
_entity_poly.entity_id
_entity_poly.type
_entity_poly.pdbx_seq_one_letter_code
_entity_poly.pdbx_strand_id
1 'polypeptide(L)'
;MKEQREMDFAELEKQNNKFAEIEQKNSLQQEKVVRLEQYQKEQQQRRRRFPLELKCEVISALPFHHGRRMLLMCQSIVKNCIARVRKQKGQFENRWDPTACHYKLSLIGPDRLVVHYNGEWNGSVIAVKPMSKNPYFEVKIVKKKGDILIGLATKQMPLNSLVGPHEGTFAYDSWGILWGNAAEGCDHTDDGCPYIGDGIPSFGVGDVVGCGLNLAKPFLGYGRGRI
;
A
#
# COMPACT_ATOMS: atom_id res chain seq x y z
N MET A 1 -54.22 49.67 -55.11
CA MET A 1 -53.19 48.60 -55.22
C MET A 1 -51.78 49.02 -54.81
N LYS A 2 -51.42 50.31 -54.79
CA LYS A 2 -50.07 50.78 -54.43
C LYS A 2 -49.84 50.88 -52.92
N GLU A 3 -50.81 51.42 -52.18
CA GLU A 3 -50.75 51.56 -50.71
C GLU A 3 -50.71 50.24 -49.93
N GLN A 4 -51.41 49.20 -50.41
CA GLN A 4 -51.39 47.88 -49.75
C GLN A 4 -49.99 47.24 -49.78
N ARG A 5 -49.25 47.41 -50.89
CA ARG A 5 -47.89 46.86 -51.05
C ARG A 5 -46.85 47.59 -50.19
N GLU A 6 -47.04 48.88 -49.93
CA GLU A 6 -46.18 49.65 -49.04
C GLU A 6 -46.40 49.29 -47.57
N MET A 7 -47.65 48.99 -47.19
CA MET A 7 -47.99 48.47 -45.86
C MET A 7 -47.38 47.09 -45.60
N ASP A 8 -47.47 46.19 -46.59
CA ASP A 8 -46.91 44.84 -46.51
C ASP A 8 -45.37 44.86 -46.40
N PHE A 9 -44.69 45.81 -47.07
CA PHE A 9 -43.23 45.97 -47.00
C PHE A 9 -42.77 46.50 -45.64
N ALA A 10 -43.47 47.48 -45.07
CA ALA A 10 -43.16 48.02 -43.75
C ALA A 10 -43.38 46.99 -42.63
N GLU A 11 -44.38 46.10 -42.78
CA GLU A 11 -44.61 45.01 -41.84
C GLU A 11 -43.54 43.93 -41.92
N LEU A 12 -43.05 43.63 -43.13
CA LEU A 12 -41.94 42.70 -43.35
C LEU A 12 -40.62 43.23 -42.75
N GLU A 13 -40.33 44.52 -42.90
CA GLU A 13 -39.14 45.15 -42.32
C GLU A 13 -39.19 45.14 -40.78
N LYS A 14 -40.38 45.37 -40.22
CA LYS A 14 -40.62 45.28 -38.77
C LYS A 14 -40.44 43.85 -38.24
N GLN A 15 -40.81 42.83 -39.01
CA GLN A 15 -40.59 41.43 -38.65
C GLN A 15 -39.10 41.06 -38.70
N ASN A 16 -38.36 41.52 -39.72
CA ASN A 16 -36.93 41.28 -39.83
C ASN A 16 -36.14 41.92 -38.67
N ASN A 17 -36.50 43.14 -38.27
CA ASN A 17 -35.88 43.82 -37.13
C ASN A 17 -36.11 43.08 -35.80
N LYS A 18 -37.30 42.50 -35.61
CA LYS A 18 -37.58 41.64 -34.44
C LYS A 18 -36.75 40.35 -34.46
N PHE A 19 -36.55 39.76 -35.64
CA PHE A 19 -35.76 38.54 -35.76
C PHE A 19 -34.28 38.79 -35.43
N ALA A 20 -33.71 39.89 -35.92
CA ALA A 20 -32.35 40.32 -35.58
C ALA A 20 -32.16 40.56 -34.08
N GLU A 21 -33.16 41.17 -33.42
CA GLU A 21 -33.11 41.40 -31.97
C GLU A 21 -33.17 40.08 -31.17
N ILE A 22 -33.91 39.08 -31.65
CA ILE A 22 -33.98 37.74 -31.04
C ILE A 22 -32.65 37.01 -31.18
N GLU A 23 -32.03 37.06 -32.36
CA GLU A 23 -30.71 36.45 -32.58
C GLU A 23 -29.63 37.05 -31.68
N GLN A 24 -29.64 38.38 -31.52
CA GLN A 24 -28.69 39.06 -30.63
C GLN A 24 -28.90 38.66 -29.16
N LYS A 25 -30.14 38.55 -28.71
CA LYS A 25 -30.46 38.11 -27.33
C LYS A 25 -30.04 36.66 -27.08
N ASN A 26 -30.27 35.77 -28.05
CA ASN A 26 -29.85 34.37 -27.97
C ASN A 26 -28.33 34.24 -27.89
N SER A 27 -27.59 34.99 -28.71
CA SER A 27 -26.13 35.03 -28.68
C SER A 27 -25.58 35.46 -27.31
N LEU A 28 -26.13 36.54 -26.75
CA LEU A 28 -25.73 37.03 -25.42
C LEU A 28 -26.06 36.02 -24.30
N GLN A 29 -27.17 35.30 -24.43
CA GLN A 29 -27.57 34.29 -23.46
C GLN A 29 -26.65 33.07 -23.49
N GLN A 30 -26.21 32.65 -24.67
CA GLN A 30 -25.23 31.58 -24.84
C GLN A 30 -23.88 31.93 -24.22
N GLU A 31 -23.41 33.17 -24.39
CA GLU A 31 -22.16 33.63 -23.78
C GLU A 31 -22.22 33.61 -22.25
N LYS A 32 -23.37 34.00 -21.65
CA LYS A 32 -23.57 33.93 -20.20
C LYS A 32 -23.56 32.50 -19.67
N VAL A 33 -24.14 31.55 -20.40
CA VAL A 33 -24.12 30.12 -20.03
C VAL A 33 -22.70 29.58 -20.03
N VAL A 34 -21.93 29.84 -21.10
CA VAL A 34 -20.52 29.43 -21.20
C VAL A 34 -19.70 30.00 -20.03
N ARG A 35 -19.90 31.28 -19.70
CA ARG A 35 -19.20 31.94 -18.60
C ARG A 35 -19.54 31.34 -17.23
N LEU A 36 -20.79 30.94 -17.01
CA LEU A 36 -21.24 30.26 -15.79
C LEU A 36 -20.70 28.84 -15.66
N GLU A 37 -20.65 28.08 -16.76
CA GLU A 37 -20.03 26.74 -16.78
C GLU A 37 -18.53 26.81 -16.49
N GLN A 38 -17.85 27.80 -17.05
CA GLN A 38 -16.43 28.03 -16.79
C GLN A 38 -16.18 28.41 -15.33
N TYR A 39 -17.00 29.30 -14.77
CA TYR A 39 -16.96 29.63 -13.35
C TYR A 39 -17.23 28.40 -12.47
N GLN A 40 -18.20 27.56 -12.81
CA GLN A 40 -18.47 26.32 -12.07
C GLN A 40 -17.30 25.33 -12.14
N LYS A 41 -16.67 25.16 -13.31
CA LYS A 41 -15.46 24.32 -13.47
C LYS A 41 -14.30 24.84 -12.63
N GLU A 42 -14.06 26.16 -12.63
CA GLU A 42 -13.06 26.79 -11.77
C GLU A 42 -13.34 26.56 -10.28
N GLN A 43 -14.60 26.69 -9.85
CA GLN A 43 -14.99 26.39 -8.46
C GLN A 43 -14.81 24.91 -8.11
N GLN A 44 -15.14 23.99 -9.03
CA GLN A 44 -14.90 22.56 -8.85
C GLN A 44 -13.41 22.23 -8.79
N GLN A 45 -12.58 22.91 -9.57
CA GLN A 45 -11.12 22.76 -9.56
C GLN A 45 -10.51 23.32 -8.27
N ARG A 46 -10.99 24.47 -7.77
CA ARG A 46 -10.59 25.00 -6.44
C ARG A 46 -11.02 24.08 -5.29
N ARG A 47 -12.13 23.35 -5.43
CA ARG A 47 -12.59 22.35 -4.45
C ARG A 47 -11.78 21.05 -4.47
N ARG A 48 -11.04 20.75 -5.56
CA ARG A 48 -10.06 19.65 -5.56
C ARG A 48 -8.85 20.08 -4.73
N ARG A 49 -8.88 19.69 -3.44
CA ARG A 49 -7.81 19.74 -2.42
C ARG A 49 -6.58 20.57 -2.81
N PHE A 50 -6.41 21.72 -2.14
CA PHE A 50 -5.13 22.40 -2.03
C PHE A 50 -4.01 21.38 -1.72
N PRO A 51 -2.91 21.38 -2.50
CA PRO A 51 -1.69 20.66 -2.17
C PRO A 51 -1.28 21.00 -0.74
N LEU A 52 -0.72 20.03 -0.01
CA LEU A 52 -0.25 20.22 1.38
C LEU A 52 0.72 21.41 1.49
N GLU A 53 1.43 21.72 0.40
CA GLU A 53 2.37 22.84 0.27
C GLU A 53 1.70 24.21 0.45
N LEU A 54 0.56 24.46 -0.23
CA LEU A 54 -0.18 25.73 -0.11
C LEU A 54 -0.86 25.89 1.25
N LYS A 55 -1.16 24.79 1.96
CA LYS A 55 -1.65 24.87 3.35
C LYS A 55 -0.57 25.37 4.30
N CYS A 56 0.69 25.03 4.06
CA CYS A 56 1.81 25.52 4.87
C CYS A 56 2.08 27.01 4.63
N GLU A 57 1.95 27.50 3.40
CA GLU A 57 2.15 28.92 3.07
C GLU A 57 1.04 29.83 3.62
N VAL A 58 -0.22 29.39 3.60
CA VAL A 58 -1.32 30.16 4.23
C VAL A 58 -1.15 30.20 5.76
N ILE A 59 -0.53 29.18 6.36
CA ILE A 59 -0.23 29.15 7.79
C ILE A 59 0.92 30.11 8.14
N SER A 60 1.92 30.27 7.28
CA SER A 60 3.06 31.18 7.52
C SER A 60 2.73 32.66 7.29
N ALA A 61 1.64 32.97 6.58
CA ALA A 61 1.24 34.35 6.24
C ALA A 61 0.22 35.00 7.21
N LEU A 62 -0.30 34.29 8.21
CA LEU A 62 -1.33 34.81 9.12
C LEU A 62 -0.74 35.46 10.40
N PRO A 63 -1.28 36.59 10.90
CA PRO A 63 -0.78 37.26 12.10
C PRO A 63 -0.90 36.38 13.37
N PHE A 64 0.12 36.44 14.22
CA PHE A 64 0.38 35.62 15.41
C PHE A 64 -0.75 35.56 16.49
N HIS A 65 -1.81 36.38 16.39
CA HIS A 65 -2.88 36.44 17.39
C HIS A 65 -3.84 35.22 17.39
N HIS A 66 -3.72 34.32 16.40
CA HIS A 66 -4.52 33.09 16.31
C HIS A 66 -3.72 31.82 16.66
N GLY A 67 -2.49 31.96 17.16
CA GLY A 67 -1.53 30.87 17.36
C GLY A 67 -2.05 29.69 18.18
N ARG A 68 -2.85 29.92 19.23
CA ARG A 68 -3.41 28.84 20.07
C ARG A 68 -4.43 27.98 19.32
N ARG A 69 -5.29 28.61 18.51
CA ARG A 69 -6.30 27.92 17.70
C ARG A 69 -5.65 27.18 16.54
N MET A 70 -4.63 27.80 15.92
CA MET A 70 -3.76 27.17 14.92
C MET A 70 -3.04 25.94 15.48
N LEU A 71 -2.41 26.04 16.65
CA LEU A 71 -1.72 24.93 17.31
C LEU A 71 -2.67 23.77 17.62
N LEU A 72 -3.87 24.05 18.12
CA LEU A 72 -4.89 23.05 18.41
C LEU A 72 -5.40 22.35 17.14
N MET A 73 -5.59 23.10 16.04
CA MET A 73 -5.96 22.52 14.76
C MET A 73 -4.83 21.62 14.21
N CYS A 74 -3.58 22.08 14.26
CA CYS A 74 -2.42 21.28 13.88
C CYS A 74 -2.30 20.02 14.75
N GLN A 75 -2.47 20.11 16.07
CA GLN A 75 -2.44 18.94 16.96
C GLN A 75 -3.55 17.94 16.65
N SER A 76 -4.77 18.41 16.38
CA SER A 76 -5.89 17.56 15.98
C SER A 76 -5.63 16.87 14.64
N ILE A 77 -5.10 17.61 13.66
CA ILE A 77 -4.71 17.07 12.36
C ILE A 77 -3.60 16.03 12.53
N VAL A 78 -2.56 16.31 13.31
CA VAL A 78 -1.45 15.39 13.59
C VAL A 78 -1.96 14.12 14.26
N LYS A 79 -2.81 14.23 15.30
CA LYS A 79 -3.41 13.06 15.97
C LYS A 79 -4.24 12.22 15.01
N ASN A 80 -5.07 12.85 14.18
CA ASN A 80 -5.89 12.15 13.18
C ASN A 80 -5.04 11.49 12.08
N CYS A 81 -3.98 12.15 11.63
CA CYS A 81 -3.02 11.59 10.68
C CYS A 81 -2.32 10.36 11.28
N ILE A 82 -1.82 10.46 12.52
CA ILE A 82 -1.18 9.33 13.22
C ILE A 82 -2.17 8.17 13.40
N ALA A 83 -3.40 8.44 13.83
CA ALA A 83 -4.43 7.42 13.99
C ALA A 83 -4.75 6.73 12.65
N ARG A 84 -4.83 7.50 11.57
CA ARG A 84 -5.09 6.99 10.22
C ARG A 84 -3.92 6.15 9.68
N VAL A 85 -2.68 6.59 9.91
CA VAL A 85 -1.47 5.83 9.57
C VAL A 85 -1.40 4.54 10.39
N ARG A 86 -1.69 4.57 11.70
CA ARG A 86 -1.75 3.36 12.54
C ARG A 86 -2.83 2.39 12.08
N LYS A 87 -4.01 2.91 11.71
CA LYS A 87 -5.12 2.10 11.19
C LYS A 87 -4.77 1.46 9.84
N GLN A 88 -4.11 2.20 8.95
CA GLN A 88 -3.58 1.63 7.70
C GLN A 88 -2.47 0.62 7.98
N LYS A 89 -1.52 0.92 8.87
CA LYS A 89 -0.43 0.01 9.23
C LYS A 89 -0.96 -1.31 9.77
N GLY A 90 -1.90 -1.29 10.72
CA GLY A 90 -2.53 -2.51 11.26
C GLY A 90 -3.35 -3.30 10.24
N GLN A 91 -3.75 -2.69 9.12
CA GLN A 91 -4.40 -3.40 8.01
C GLN A 91 -3.39 -4.27 7.23
N PHE A 92 -2.16 -3.78 7.05
CA PHE A 92 -1.12 -4.43 6.24
C PHE A 92 -0.09 -5.23 7.07
N GLU A 93 0.04 -4.95 8.38
CA GLU A 93 0.99 -5.62 9.26
C GLU A 93 0.43 -6.98 9.70
N ASN A 94 1.08 -8.05 9.25
CA ASN A 94 0.82 -9.40 9.72
C ASN A 94 1.62 -9.65 11.02
N ARG A 95 1.12 -10.54 11.89
CA ARG A 95 1.69 -10.82 13.21
C ARG A 95 1.85 -12.33 13.38
N TRP A 96 2.69 -12.75 14.31
CA TRP A 96 2.80 -14.16 14.68
C TRP A 96 1.55 -14.63 15.41
N ASP A 97 1.05 -15.82 15.06
CA ASP A 97 -0.14 -16.41 15.64
C ASP A 97 0.22 -17.17 16.92
N PRO A 98 -0.30 -16.77 18.10
CA PRO A 98 -0.03 -17.49 19.36
C PRO A 98 -0.65 -18.90 19.37
N THR A 99 -1.69 -19.16 18.58
CA THR A 99 -2.31 -20.48 18.48
C THR A 99 -1.57 -21.40 17.53
N ALA A 100 -0.85 -20.84 16.56
CA ALA A 100 0.05 -21.54 15.66
C ALA A 100 1.52 -21.28 16.01
N CYS A 101 1.84 -21.34 17.30
CA CYS A 101 3.18 -21.14 17.86
C CYS A 101 3.55 -22.34 18.73
N HIS A 102 4.72 -22.94 18.49
CA HIS A 102 5.20 -24.02 19.34
C HIS A 102 5.40 -23.54 20.79
N TYR A 103 5.06 -24.36 21.79
CA TYR A 103 5.11 -23.96 23.21
C TYR A 103 6.49 -23.54 23.73
N LYS A 104 7.57 -23.92 23.03
CA LYS A 104 8.96 -23.51 23.35
C LYS A 104 9.36 -22.17 22.72
N LEU A 105 8.51 -21.59 21.87
CA LEU A 105 8.65 -20.25 21.34
C LEU A 105 7.77 -19.30 22.17
N SER A 106 8.25 -18.08 22.34
CA SER A 106 7.53 -17.03 23.06
C SER A 106 7.46 -15.78 22.21
N LEU A 107 6.26 -15.23 22.10
CA LEU A 107 6.00 -14.00 21.36
C LEU A 107 6.15 -12.82 22.31
N ILE A 108 7.00 -11.86 21.95
CA ILE A 108 7.29 -10.69 22.80
C ILE A 108 6.40 -9.50 22.39
N GLY A 109 5.80 -8.86 23.40
CA GLY A 109 5.07 -7.61 23.26
C GLY A 109 3.66 -7.77 22.65
N PRO A 110 2.83 -6.71 22.74
CA PRO A 110 1.45 -6.75 22.23
C PRO A 110 1.38 -6.86 20.71
N ASP A 111 2.45 -6.45 20.01
CA ASP A 111 2.53 -6.51 18.56
C ASP A 111 2.87 -7.91 18.04
N ARG A 112 3.41 -8.81 18.87
CA ARG A 112 3.76 -10.19 18.50
C ARG A 112 4.55 -10.26 17.19
N LEU A 113 5.52 -9.36 17.04
CA LEU A 113 6.43 -9.29 15.88
C LEU A 113 7.79 -9.94 16.18
N VAL A 114 8.09 -10.17 17.45
CA VAL A 114 9.36 -10.73 17.90
C VAL A 114 9.10 -12.13 18.46
N VAL A 115 9.83 -13.10 17.94
CA VAL A 115 9.83 -14.49 18.39
C VAL A 115 11.10 -14.71 19.20
N HIS A 116 10.95 -15.32 20.37
CA HIS A 116 12.05 -15.71 21.24
C HIS A 116 12.01 -17.21 21.46
N TYR A 117 13.16 -17.85 21.31
CA TYR A 117 13.29 -19.28 21.49
C TYR A 117 13.83 -19.61 22.88
N ASN A 118 13.01 -20.31 23.67
CA ASN A 118 13.26 -20.65 25.07
C ASN A 118 13.65 -22.12 25.28
N GLY A 119 13.78 -22.91 24.20
CA GLY A 119 13.87 -24.37 24.28
C GLY A 119 15.22 -24.98 23.91
N GLU A 120 15.26 -26.31 23.98
CA GLU A 120 16.36 -27.17 23.52
C GLU A 120 16.05 -27.93 22.21
N TRP A 121 14.81 -27.86 21.71
CA TRP A 121 14.34 -28.59 20.52
C TRP A 121 13.67 -27.69 19.49
N ASN A 122 13.61 -28.14 18.24
CA ASN A 122 12.97 -27.46 17.11
C ASN A 122 11.57 -26.92 17.43
N GLY A 123 11.25 -25.76 16.86
CA GLY A 123 9.93 -25.14 16.99
C GLY A 123 9.67 -24.15 15.88
N SER A 124 8.43 -24.13 15.41
CA SER A 124 7.95 -23.25 14.35
C SER A 124 6.80 -22.37 14.82
N VAL A 125 6.65 -21.24 14.13
CA VAL A 125 5.53 -20.32 14.32
C VAL A 125 5.04 -19.84 12.97
N ILE A 126 3.71 -19.74 12.84
CA ILE A 126 3.03 -19.33 11.63
C ILE A 126 2.41 -17.95 11.85
N ALA A 127 2.37 -17.13 10.80
CA ALA A 127 1.71 -15.83 10.85
C ALA A 127 0.18 -15.98 10.82
N VAL A 128 -0.55 -15.04 11.45
CA VAL A 128 -2.01 -15.09 11.58
C VAL A 128 -2.72 -15.09 10.22
N LYS A 129 -2.28 -14.22 9.31
CA LYS A 129 -2.90 -14.09 7.99
C LYS A 129 -2.09 -14.87 6.97
N PRO A 130 -2.73 -15.61 6.05
CA PRO A 130 -2.04 -16.12 4.89
C PRO A 130 -1.55 -14.97 4.00
N MET A 131 -0.54 -15.27 3.20
CA MET A 131 0.08 -14.33 2.31
C MET A 131 -0.79 -14.00 1.09
N SER A 132 -0.78 -12.74 0.65
CA SER A 132 -1.46 -12.30 -0.58
C SER A 132 -0.64 -12.63 -1.83
N LYS A 133 -1.15 -12.33 -3.03
CA LYS A 133 -0.63 -12.81 -4.33
C LYS A 133 0.88 -12.55 -4.57
N ASN A 134 1.43 -11.43 -4.09
CA ASN A 134 2.87 -11.11 -4.18
C ASN A 134 3.37 -10.71 -2.79
N PRO A 135 3.59 -11.70 -1.91
CA PRO A 135 3.93 -11.42 -0.53
C PRO A 135 5.42 -11.10 -0.38
N TYR A 136 5.72 -10.14 0.49
CA TYR A 136 7.09 -9.81 0.91
C TYR A 136 7.08 -9.52 2.40
N PHE A 137 8.04 -10.09 3.13
CA PHE A 137 8.27 -9.79 4.54
C PHE A 137 9.76 -9.88 4.86
N GLU A 138 10.16 -9.24 5.95
CA GLU A 138 11.54 -9.24 6.41
C GLU A 138 11.62 -9.76 7.83
N VAL A 139 12.67 -10.52 8.11
CA VAL A 139 12.98 -11.04 9.43
C VAL A 139 14.37 -10.55 9.83
N LYS A 140 14.43 -9.78 10.92
CA LYS A 140 15.69 -9.34 11.50
C LYS A 140 16.18 -10.36 12.52
N ILE A 141 17.43 -10.79 12.38
CA ILE A 141 18.05 -11.73 13.32
C ILE A 141 18.63 -10.97 14.50
N VAL A 142 17.92 -10.99 15.64
CA VAL A 142 18.36 -10.29 16.86
C VAL A 142 19.34 -11.15 17.68
N LYS A 143 19.13 -12.47 17.72
CA LYS A 143 20.01 -13.44 18.39
C LYS A 143 19.98 -14.76 17.62
N LYS A 144 21.08 -15.51 17.67
CA LYS A 144 21.21 -16.85 17.08
C LYS A 144 21.92 -17.77 18.08
N LYS A 145 21.28 -18.87 18.47
CA LYS A 145 21.86 -19.94 19.32
C LYS A 145 21.88 -21.30 18.61
N GLY A 146 21.28 -21.38 17.43
CA GLY A 146 21.18 -22.56 16.58
C GLY A 146 20.67 -22.16 15.20
N ASP A 147 20.08 -23.12 14.49
CA ASP A 147 19.64 -22.90 13.12
C ASP A 147 18.32 -22.14 13.07
N ILE A 148 18.27 -21.18 12.17
CA ILE A 148 17.07 -20.37 11.92
C ILE A 148 16.66 -20.64 10.47
N LEU A 149 15.43 -21.10 10.29
CA LEU A 149 14.83 -21.34 8.99
C LEU A 149 13.69 -20.34 8.80
N ILE A 150 13.75 -19.58 7.72
CA ILE A 150 12.76 -18.55 7.38
C ILE A 150 12.12 -18.94 6.07
N GLY A 151 10.78 -18.99 6.04
CA GLY A 151 10.12 -19.62 4.92
C GLY A 151 8.63 -19.38 4.80
N LEU A 152 8.06 -20.08 3.84
CA LEU A 152 6.65 -20.11 3.51
C LEU A 152 6.14 -21.55 3.58
N ALA A 153 4.86 -21.69 3.93
CA ALA A 153 4.16 -22.96 3.91
C ALA A 153 2.84 -22.78 3.15
N THR A 154 2.52 -23.71 2.26
CA THR A 154 1.26 -23.71 1.49
C THR A 154 0.11 -24.32 2.27
N LYS A 155 0.42 -25.16 3.28
CA LYS A 155 -0.50 -25.78 4.22
C LYS A 155 0.04 -25.59 5.65
N GLN A 156 -0.83 -25.71 6.66
CA GLN A 156 -0.34 -25.79 8.04
C GLN A 156 0.62 -26.97 8.16
N MET A 157 1.75 -26.74 8.82
CA MET A 157 2.77 -27.75 9.10
C MET A 157 2.83 -28.02 10.61
N PRO A 158 3.30 -29.19 11.04
CA PRO A 158 3.54 -29.48 12.45
C PRO A 158 4.47 -28.44 13.08
N LEU A 159 4.07 -27.86 14.22
CA LEU A 159 4.83 -26.79 14.87
C LEU A 159 6.10 -27.28 15.57
N ASN A 160 6.24 -28.58 15.80
CA ASN A 160 7.45 -29.23 16.34
C ASN A 160 8.43 -29.64 15.23
N SER A 161 8.16 -29.29 13.97
CA SER A 161 9.04 -29.53 12.82
C SER A 161 9.60 -28.21 12.27
N LEU A 162 10.68 -28.28 11.50
CA LEU A 162 11.29 -27.12 10.85
C LEU A 162 10.61 -26.83 9.50
N VAL A 163 10.53 -25.55 9.14
CA VAL A 163 10.05 -25.12 7.82
C VAL A 163 11.10 -25.44 6.76
N GLY A 164 10.71 -25.97 5.59
CA GLY A 164 11.60 -26.40 4.51
C GLY A 164 11.52 -27.91 4.25
N PRO A 165 11.99 -28.78 5.17
CA PRO A 165 11.99 -30.22 4.99
C PRO A 165 10.60 -30.85 4.83
N HIS A 166 9.56 -30.20 5.37
CA HIS A 166 8.19 -30.69 5.28
C HIS A 166 7.59 -30.40 3.89
N GLU A 167 6.89 -31.37 3.31
CA GLU A 167 6.23 -31.20 2.01
C GLU A 167 5.29 -29.98 2.01
N GLY A 168 5.36 -29.18 0.94
CA GLY A 168 4.59 -27.94 0.80
C GLY A 168 5.18 -26.76 1.58
N THR A 169 6.42 -26.87 2.04
CA THR A 169 7.14 -25.77 2.70
C THR A 169 8.42 -25.43 1.95
N PHE A 170 8.80 -24.16 2.04
CA PHE A 170 9.97 -23.60 1.37
C PHE A 170 10.70 -22.76 2.39
N ALA A 171 12.01 -22.94 2.54
CA ALA A 171 12.76 -22.22 3.55
C ALA A 171 14.15 -21.83 3.09
N TYR A 172 14.68 -20.83 3.75
CA TYR A 172 16.08 -20.46 3.71
C TYR A 172 16.64 -20.57 5.11
N ASP A 173 17.64 -21.42 5.25
CA ASP A 173 18.30 -21.64 6.51
C ASP A 173 19.49 -20.72 6.71
N SER A 174 19.90 -20.61 7.97
CA SER A 174 21.01 -19.74 8.37
C SER A 174 22.40 -20.23 7.93
N TRP A 175 22.52 -21.44 7.37
CA TRP A 175 23.76 -21.97 6.79
C TRP A 175 23.93 -21.59 5.33
N GLY A 176 22.88 -21.08 4.69
CA GLY A 176 22.91 -20.81 3.26
C GLY A 176 22.23 -21.91 2.45
N ILE A 177 21.24 -22.62 2.97
CA ILE A 177 20.55 -23.68 2.23
C ILE A 177 19.11 -23.27 1.94
N LEU A 178 18.72 -23.40 0.68
CA LEU A 178 17.35 -23.25 0.21
C LEU A 178 16.67 -24.62 0.18
N TRP A 179 15.54 -24.74 0.84
CA TRP A 179 14.76 -25.98 0.99
C TRP A 179 13.46 -25.92 0.21
N GLY A 180 13.01 -27.08 -0.30
CA GLY A 180 11.69 -27.28 -0.88
C GLY A 180 11.53 -26.85 -2.34
N ASN A 181 12.56 -26.27 -2.95
CA ASN A 181 12.55 -25.85 -4.35
C ASN A 181 13.33 -26.84 -5.25
N ALA A 182 12.61 -27.69 -5.96
CA ALA A 182 13.20 -28.59 -6.96
C ALA A 182 13.64 -27.81 -8.20
N ALA A 183 14.92 -27.44 -8.27
CA ALA A 183 15.54 -26.83 -9.45
C ALA A 183 16.52 -27.81 -10.11
N GLU A 184 16.91 -27.53 -11.36
CA GLU A 184 17.94 -28.32 -12.04
C GLU A 184 19.26 -28.24 -11.25
N GLY A 185 19.84 -29.40 -10.92
CA GLY A 185 21.05 -29.49 -10.10
C GLY A 185 20.83 -29.41 -8.58
N CYS A 186 19.59 -29.53 -8.08
CA CYS A 186 19.34 -29.64 -6.64
C CYS A 186 19.66 -31.04 -6.09
N ASP A 187 20.16 -31.07 -4.85
CA ASP A 187 20.36 -32.29 -4.08
C ASP A 187 19.06 -32.67 -3.35
N HIS A 188 18.99 -33.92 -2.89
CA HIS A 188 17.83 -34.44 -2.16
C HIS A 188 18.28 -35.06 -0.84
N THR A 189 17.51 -34.82 0.23
CA THR A 189 17.68 -35.58 1.47
C THR A 189 17.30 -37.05 1.29
N ASP A 190 17.60 -37.90 2.26
CA ASP A 190 17.16 -39.31 2.27
C ASP A 190 15.62 -39.44 2.15
N ASP A 191 14.88 -38.48 2.72
CA ASP A 191 13.42 -38.39 2.60
C ASP A 191 12.92 -37.78 1.27
N GLY A 192 13.82 -37.49 0.32
CA GLY A 192 13.50 -36.93 -0.99
C GLY A 192 13.19 -35.43 -1.01
N CYS A 193 13.49 -34.68 0.06
CA CYS A 193 13.28 -33.24 0.09
C CYS A 193 14.37 -32.51 -0.72
N PRO A 194 14.03 -31.70 -1.73
CA PRO A 194 15.02 -31.00 -2.54
C PRO A 194 15.63 -29.82 -1.78
N TYR A 195 16.94 -29.64 -1.91
CA TYR A 195 17.65 -28.49 -1.36
C TYR A 195 18.80 -28.00 -2.26
N ILE A 196 19.22 -26.75 -2.05
CA ILE A 196 20.31 -26.10 -2.77
C ILE A 196 21.16 -25.32 -1.77
N GLY A 197 22.42 -25.69 -1.61
CA GLY A 197 23.37 -24.99 -0.72
C GLY A 197 24.46 -24.18 -1.44
N ASP A 198 24.79 -24.56 -2.68
CA ASP A 198 25.97 -24.01 -3.35
C ASP A 198 25.79 -22.53 -3.74
N GLY A 199 26.75 -21.71 -3.32
CA GLY A 199 26.82 -20.28 -3.67
C GLY A 199 25.78 -19.40 -2.98
N ILE A 200 24.97 -19.95 -2.08
CA ILE A 200 23.98 -19.19 -1.31
C ILE A 200 24.64 -18.69 -0.01
N PRO A 201 24.55 -17.38 0.30
CA PRO A 201 25.22 -16.84 1.49
C PRO A 201 24.58 -17.35 2.78
N SER A 202 25.34 -17.46 3.87
CA SER A 202 24.79 -17.66 5.20
C SER A 202 24.33 -16.34 5.82
N PHE A 203 23.53 -16.40 6.89
CA PHE A 203 23.12 -15.22 7.65
C PHE A 203 23.19 -15.43 9.17
N GLY A 204 23.35 -14.32 9.89
CA GLY A 204 23.55 -14.33 11.33
C GLY A 204 22.99 -13.10 12.04
N VAL A 205 23.43 -12.91 13.28
CA VAL A 205 22.99 -11.81 14.13
C VAL A 205 23.27 -10.47 13.46
N GLY A 206 22.25 -9.61 13.40
CA GLY A 206 22.31 -8.29 12.78
C GLY A 206 21.81 -8.25 11.34
N ASP A 207 21.75 -9.39 10.64
CA ASP A 207 21.23 -9.45 9.28
C ASP A 207 19.70 -9.31 9.25
N VAL A 208 19.20 -8.78 8.13
CA VAL A 208 17.79 -8.75 7.76
C VAL A 208 17.60 -9.63 6.55
N VAL A 209 16.75 -10.64 6.67
CA VAL A 209 16.43 -11.61 5.62
C VAL A 209 15.06 -11.28 5.05
N GLY A 210 15.02 -10.83 3.79
CA GLY A 210 13.78 -10.63 3.05
C GLY A 210 13.30 -11.93 2.40
N CYS A 211 12.04 -12.29 2.59
CA CYS A 211 11.40 -13.44 1.95
C CYS A 211 10.22 -12.93 1.10
N GLY A 212 10.30 -13.18 -0.20
CA GLY A 212 9.28 -12.78 -1.16
C GLY A 212 8.98 -13.85 -2.18
N LEU A 213 7.72 -13.96 -2.58
CA LEU A 213 7.29 -14.85 -3.66
C LEU A 213 6.88 -14.02 -4.88
N ASN A 214 7.58 -14.23 -5.99
CA ASN A 214 7.20 -13.66 -7.28
C ASN A 214 6.51 -14.73 -8.13
N LEU A 215 5.18 -14.65 -8.29
CA LEU A 215 4.43 -15.61 -9.10
C LEU A 215 4.64 -15.45 -10.61
N ALA A 216 5.27 -14.36 -11.07
CA ALA A 216 5.54 -14.14 -12.50
C ALA A 216 6.83 -14.82 -12.98
N LYS A 217 7.73 -15.16 -12.06
CA LYS A 217 8.97 -15.95 -12.28
C LYS A 217 9.30 -16.63 -10.94
N PRO A 218 9.23 -17.97 -10.81
CA PRO A 218 9.51 -18.67 -9.56
C PRO A 218 11.00 -18.57 -9.24
N PHE A 219 11.43 -17.43 -8.71
CA PHE A 219 12.76 -17.16 -8.20
C PHE A 219 12.59 -16.45 -6.86
N LEU A 220 13.05 -17.08 -5.79
CA LEU A 220 13.13 -16.49 -4.46
C LEU A 220 14.32 -15.54 -4.44
N GLY A 221 14.04 -14.23 -4.51
CA GLY A 221 15.06 -13.19 -4.33
C GLY A 221 15.22 -12.86 -2.85
N TYR A 222 16.37 -13.20 -2.26
CA TYR A 222 16.77 -12.75 -0.93
C TYR A 222 17.59 -11.45 -1.07
N GLY A 223 17.10 -10.35 -0.50
CA GLY A 223 17.82 -9.07 -0.47
C GLY A 223 18.51 -8.85 0.88
N ARG A 224 19.79 -8.44 0.86
CA ARG A 224 20.57 -8.04 2.04
C ARG A 224 20.68 -6.52 2.09
N GLY A 225 20.12 -5.89 3.13
CA GLY A 225 20.35 -4.48 3.45
C GLY A 225 21.16 -4.33 4.73
N ARG A 226 22.30 -3.63 4.69
CA ARG A 226 22.93 -3.05 5.89
C ARG A 226 22.32 -1.66 6.08
N ILE A 227 21.81 -1.38 7.27
CA ILE A 227 21.51 0.00 7.72
C ILE A 227 22.79 0.58 8.30
#